data_AF-A0A1Y0H5I1-F1
#
_entry.id   AF-A0A1Y0H5I1-F1
#
_cell.length_a   1.000
_cell.length_b   1.000
_cell.length_c   1.000
_cell.angle_alpha   90.00
_cell.angle_beta   90.00
_cell.angle_gamma   90.00
#
_symmetry.space_group_name_H-M   'P 1'
#
loop_
_entity.id
_entity.type
_entity.pdbx_description
1 polymer ?
#
loop_
_entity_poly.entity_id
_entity_poly.type
_entity_poly.pdbx_seq_one_letter_code
_entity_poly.pdbx_strand_id
1 'polypeptide(L)'
;MSAAVYEALRKTLAESYVLLIKTHNYHWNVKGPQFVALHNLFELQYNELFLAVDELAERLRALGQHAPGTMAEFAAISQIKDGQATKASDMVADLRASHTLVAQTARKGVKAAEGVDDVGTADLLTARSQSHEKAAWMLASILEEEAAPAAKAPSVSPAAPAKKAAKPAPKAEAVKSTAPKVATPKPAAAKRRRVAG
;
A
#
# COMPACT_ATOMS: atom_id res chain seq x y z
N MET A 1 -18.81 -21.89 12.72
CA MET A 1 -18.18 -20.56 12.77
C MET A 1 -18.78 -19.79 13.95
N SER A 2 -17.98 -19.08 14.74
CA SER A 2 -18.54 -18.23 15.80
C SER A 2 -19.19 -16.97 15.19
N ALA A 3 -20.20 -16.41 15.87
CA ALA A 3 -20.83 -15.17 15.42
C ALA A 3 -19.82 -14.03 15.26
N ALA A 4 -18.80 -13.97 16.14
CA ALA A 4 -17.77 -12.94 16.09
C ALA A 4 -16.88 -13.06 14.83
N VAL A 5 -16.50 -14.28 14.43
CA VAL A 5 -15.75 -14.48 13.17
C VAL A 5 -16.62 -14.09 11.99
N TYR A 6 -17.90 -14.49 11.99
CA TYR A 6 -18.82 -14.20 10.87
C TYR A 6 -18.98 -12.69 10.67
N GLU A 7 -19.26 -11.97 11.75
CA GLU A 7 -19.41 -10.52 11.71
C GLU A 7 -18.14 -9.81 11.25
N ALA A 8 -16.96 -10.22 11.73
CA ALA A 8 -15.71 -9.60 11.32
C ALA A 8 -15.38 -9.86 9.85
N LEU A 9 -15.57 -11.10 9.38
CA LEU A 9 -15.27 -11.49 8.01
C LEU A 9 -16.22 -10.83 7.00
N ARG A 10 -17.54 -10.87 7.26
CA ARG A 10 -18.53 -10.22 6.38
C ARG A 10 -18.38 -8.69 6.36
N LYS A 11 -17.95 -8.09 7.48
CA LYS A 11 -17.68 -6.65 7.54
C LYS A 11 -16.41 -6.29 6.77
N THR A 12 -15.36 -7.09 6.89
CA THR A 12 -14.13 -6.91 6.09
C THR A 12 -14.42 -7.01 4.60
N LEU A 13 -15.27 -7.96 4.17
CA LEU A 13 -15.77 -8.06 2.80
C LEU A 13 -16.49 -6.79 2.35
N ALA A 14 -17.52 -6.36 3.11
CA ALA A 14 -18.32 -5.20 2.75
C ALA A 14 -17.50 -3.91 2.68
N GLU A 15 -16.60 -3.69 3.65
CA GLU A 15 -15.72 -2.53 3.67
C GLU A 15 -14.72 -2.57 2.51
N SER A 16 -14.14 -3.73 2.20
CA SER A 16 -13.24 -3.89 1.05
C SER A 16 -13.95 -3.62 -0.28
N TYR A 17 -15.20 -4.05 -0.42
CA TYR A 17 -15.99 -3.80 -1.63
C TYR A 17 -16.40 -2.32 -1.77
N VAL A 18 -16.84 -1.67 -0.69
CA VAL A 18 -17.12 -0.22 -0.75
C VAL A 18 -15.84 0.58 -1.04
N LEU A 19 -14.72 0.18 -0.45
CA LEU A 19 -13.42 0.78 -0.72
C LEU A 19 -12.98 0.57 -2.18
N LEU A 20 -13.20 -0.62 -2.75
CA LEU A 20 -12.95 -0.90 -4.17
C LEU A 20 -13.65 0.12 -5.07
N ILE A 21 -14.96 0.30 -4.87
CA ILE A 21 -15.77 1.23 -5.67
C ILE A 21 -15.33 2.68 -5.45
N LYS A 22 -15.05 3.07 -4.19
CA LYS A 22 -14.50 4.40 -3.86
C LYS A 22 -13.18 4.67 -4.59
N THR A 23 -12.23 3.74 -4.52
CA THR A 23 -10.92 3.88 -5.15
C THR A 23 -11.04 3.97 -6.67
N HIS A 24 -11.92 3.17 -7.28
CA HIS A 24 -12.20 3.24 -8.70
C HIS A 24 -12.81 4.60 -9.10
N ASN A 25 -13.76 5.12 -8.31
CA ASN A 25 -14.31 6.45 -8.51
C ASN A 25 -13.23 7.54 -8.47
N TYR A 26 -12.29 7.49 -7.51
CA TYR A 26 -11.19 8.45 -7.45
C TYR A 26 -10.16 8.26 -8.56
N HIS A 27 -9.92 7.04 -9.02
CA HIS A 27 -9.08 6.77 -10.19
C HIS A 27 -9.58 7.53 -11.44
N TRP A 28 -10.89 7.54 -11.69
CA TRP A 28 -11.46 8.28 -12.82
C TRP A 28 -11.41 9.80 -12.64
N ASN A 29 -11.58 10.28 -11.41
CA ASN A 29 -11.88 11.69 -11.15
C ASN A 29 -10.72 12.51 -10.59
N VAL A 30 -9.59 11.89 -10.28
CA VAL A 30 -8.39 12.62 -9.81
C VAL A 30 -7.89 13.57 -10.89
N LYS A 31 -7.46 14.76 -10.47
CA LYS A 31 -6.96 15.84 -11.34
C LYS A 31 -5.79 16.56 -10.68
N GLY A 32 -5.08 17.36 -11.46
CA GLY A 32 -4.00 18.23 -10.97
C GLY A 32 -2.60 17.67 -11.24
N PRO A 33 -1.55 18.30 -10.67
CA PRO A 33 -0.16 18.01 -11.01
C PRO A 33 0.27 16.55 -10.76
N GLN A 34 -0.38 15.87 -9.81
CA GLN A 34 -0.10 14.48 -9.46
C GLN A 34 -0.98 13.47 -10.20
N PHE A 35 -1.72 13.90 -11.24
CA PHE A 35 -2.73 13.09 -11.94
C PHE A 35 -2.23 11.69 -12.29
N VAL A 36 -1.14 11.57 -13.05
CA VAL A 36 -0.65 10.27 -13.54
C VAL A 36 -0.23 9.36 -12.39
N ALA A 37 0.48 9.89 -11.39
CA ALA A 37 0.95 9.12 -10.25
C ALA A 37 -0.21 8.57 -9.41
N LEU A 38 -1.20 9.42 -9.09
CA LEU A 38 -2.36 9.03 -8.30
C LEU A 38 -3.32 8.13 -9.08
N HIS A 39 -3.54 8.41 -10.37
CA HIS A 39 -4.36 7.58 -11.24
C HIS A 39 -3.85 6.13 -11.27
N ASN A 40 -2.54 5.94 -11.47
CA ASN A 40 -1.91 4.62 -11.48
C ASN A 40 -1.90 3.97 -10.08
N LEU A 41 -1.68 4.75 -9.03
CA LEU A 41 -1.72 4.22 -7.65
C LEU A 41 -3.14 3.72 -7.29
N PHE A 42 -4.17 4.49 -7.63
CA PHE A 42 -5.56 4.09 -7.39
C PHE A 42 -5.94 2.86 -8.22
N GLU A 43 -5.42 2.73 -9.44
CA GLU A 43 -5.55 1.50 -10.24
C GLU A 43 -4.92 0.28 -9.58
N LEU A 44 -3.69 0.42 -9.12
CA LEU A 44 -3.01 -0.64 -8.38
C LEU A 44 -3.84 -1.08 -7.16
N GLN A 45 -4.40 -0.13 -6.42
CA GLN A 45 -5.18 -0.42 -5.22
C GLN A 45 -6.53 -1.06 -5.54
N TYR A 46 -7.30 -0.55 -6.52
CA TYR A 46 -8.60 -1.15 -6.82
C TYR A 46 -8.45 -2.56 -7.42
N ASN A 47 -7.39 -2.84 -8.19
CA ASN A 47 -7.15 -4.19 -8.70
C ASN A 47 -6.81 -5.18 -7.58
N GLU A 48 -6.04 -4.74 -6.57
CA GLU A 48 -5.74 -5.54 -5.39
C GLU A 48 -7.02 -5.83 -4.58
N LEU A 49 -7.85 -4.80 -4.36
CA LEU A 49 -9.13 -4.95 -3.66
C LEU A 49 -10.10 -5.86 -4.41
N PHE A 50 -10.07 -5.85 -5.76
CA PHE A 50 -10.93 -6.70 -6.58
C PHE A 50 -10.63 -8.19 -6.38
N LEU A 51 -9.36 -8.55 -6.20
CA LEU A 51 -8.97 -9.92 -5.85
C LEU A 51 -9.34 -10.23 -4.38
N ALA A 52 -9.12 -9.27 -3.48
CA ALA A 52 -9.40 -9.43 -2.06
C ALA A 52 -10.87 -9.75 -1.74
N VAL A 53 -11.81 -9.11 -2.44
CA VAL A 53 -13.24 -9.30 -2.18
C VAL A 53 -13.67 -10.73 -2.50
N ASP A 54 -13.07 -11.36 -3.51
CA ASP A 54 -13.35 -12.74 -3.87
C ASP A 54 -12.87 -13.70 -2.77
N GLU A 55 -11.60 -13.58 -2.35
CA GLU A 55 -11.04 -14.41 -1.26
C GLU A 55 -11.87 -14.33 0.03
N LEU A 56 -12.32 -13.12 0.39
CA LEU A 56 -13.16 -12.88 1.57
C LEU A 56 -14.56 -13.50 1.43
N ALA A 57 -15.18 -13.35 0.27
CA ALA A 57 -16.51 -13.92 0.00
C ALA A 57 -16.45 -15.44 -0.04
N GLU A 58 -15.48 -16.02 -0.74
CA GLU A 58 -15.29 -17.45 -0.83
C GLU A 58 -14.95 -18.05 0.54
N ARG A 59 -14.21 -17.34 1.41
CA ARG A 59 -14.00 -17.79 2.79
C ARG A 59 -15.30 -17.91 3.58
N LEU A 60 -16.22 -16.95 3.46
CA LEU A 60 -17.56 -17.06 4.08
C LEU A 60 -18.30 -18.30 3.57
N ARG A 61 -18.27 -18.53 2.25
CA ARG A 61 -18.92 -19.69 1.62
C ARG A 61 -18.30 -21.01 2.06
N ALA A 62 -16.98 -21.09 2.16
CA ALA A 62 -16.26 -22.26 2.65
C ALA A 62 -16.61 -22.61 4.10
N LEU A 63 -16.98 -21.62 4.91
CA LEU A 63 -17.47 -21.80 6.29
C LEU A 63 -18.98 -22.05 6.37
N GLY A 64 -19.64 -22.28 5.23
CA GLY A 64 -21.08 -22.53 5.12
C GLY A 64 -21.96 -21.29 5.32
N GLN A 65 -21.38 -20.09 5.39
CA GLN A 65 -22.10 -18.84 5.63
C GLN A 65 -22.45 -18.12 4.33
N HIS A 66 -23.57 -17.40 4.31
CA HIS A 66 -23.90 -16.53 3.18
C HIS A 66 -22.90 -15.37 3.08
N ALA A 67 -22.39 -15.13 1.87
CA ALA A 67 -21.56 -13.97 1.57
C ALA A 67 -22.48 -12.86 1.04
N PRO A 68 -22.56 -11.69 1.70
CA PRO A 68 -23.30 -10.56 1.16
C PRO A 68 -22.72 -10.17 -0.22
N GLY A 69 -23.59 -9.78 -1.14
CA GLY A 69 -23.19 -9.57 -2.54
C GLY A 69 -23.89 -8.40 -3.25
N THR A 70 -24.84 -7.76 -2.59
CA THR A 70 -25.55 -6.60 -3.16
C THR A 70 -25.00 -5.29 -2.61
N MET A 71 -25.13 -4.22 -3.41
CA MET A 71 -24.76 -2.86 -2.98
C MET A 71 -25.50 -2.43 -1.73
N ALA A 72 -26.77 -2.82 -1.59
CA ALA A 72 -27.59 -2.50 -0.42
C ALA A 72 -27.05 -3.17 0.85
N GLU A 73 -26.66 -4.44 0.78
CA GLU A 73 -26.02 -5.14 1.89
C GLU A 73 -24.70 -4.49 2.26
N PHE A 74 -23.83 -4.23 1.28
CA PHE A 74 -22.53 -3.61 1.54
C PHE A 74 -22.68 -2.22 2.18
N ALA A 75 -23.61 -1.39 1.70
CA ALA A 75 -23.89 -0.08 2.27
C ALA A 75 -24.43 -0.16 3.71
N ALA A 76 -25.22 -1.19 4.04
CA ALA A 76 -25.75 -1.40 5.39
C ALA A 76 -24.68 -1.90 6.38
N ILE A 77 -23.69 -2.65 5.90
CA ILE A 77 -22.67 -3.29 6.74
C ILE A 77 -21.44 -2.40 6.93
N SER A 78 -20.99 -1.74 5.86
CA SER A 78 -19.75 -0.99 5.81
C SER A 78 -19.82 0.31 6.62
N GLN A 79 -18.74 0.64 7.32
CA GLN A 79 -18.57 1.98 7.91
C GLN A 79 -18.00 2.99 6.91
N ILE A 80 -17.48 2.53 5.78
CA ILE A 80 -16.93 3.39 4.72
C ILE A 80 -18.10 4.03 3.96
N LYS A 81 -18.02 5.34 3.78
CA LYS A 81 -18.95 6.13 2.96
C LYS A 81 -18.44 6.26 1.53
N ASP A 82 -19.34 6.52 0.59
CA ASP A 82 -18.96 6.78 -0.81
C ASP A 82 -17.96 7.93 -0.94
N GLY A 83 -17.13 7.86 -1.97
CA GLY A 83 -16.11 8.88 -2.23
C GLY A 83 -16.69 10.16 -2.82
N GLN A 84 -16.60 11.27 -2.09
CA GLN A 84 -17.10 12.59 -2.53
C GLN A 84 -15.99 13.64 -2.65
N ALA A 85 -14.74 13.29 -2.34
CA ALA A 85 -13.62 14.22 -2.44
C ALA A 85 -13.36 14.62 -3.90
N THR A 86 -13.06 15.90 -4.12
CA THR A 86 -12.76 16.45 -5.46
C THR A 86 -11.30 16.88 -5.61
N LYS A 87 -10.61 17.19 -4.50
CA LYS A 87 -9.17 17.50 -4.49
C LYS A 87 -8.35 16.23 -4.30
N ALA A 88 -7.22 16.14 -4.99
CA ALA A 88 -6.31 15.01 -4.92
C ALA A 88 -5.84 14.71 -3.47
N SER A 89 -5.47 15.73 -2.70
CA SER A 89 -5.09 15.58 -1.28
C SER A 89 -6.20 14.94 -0.44
N ASP A 90 -7.43 15.35 -0.68
CA ASP A 90 -8.60 14.92 0.09
C ASP A 90 -8.98 13.48 -0.29
N MET A 91 -8.85 13.12 -1.57
CA MET A 91 -8.98 11.73 -2.03
C MET A 91 -7.95 10.82 -1.36
N VAL A 92 -6.68 11.23 -1.31
CA VAL A 92 -5.61 10.46 -0.67
C VAL A 92 -5.87 10.30 0.84
N ALA A 93 -6.29 11.37 1.52
CA ALA A 93 -6.62 11.34 2.94
C ALA A 93 -7.81 10.43 3.24
N ASP A 94 -8.87 10.49 2.42
CA ASP A 94 -10.06 9.63 2.56
C ASP A 94 -9.74 8.16 2.30
N LEU A 95 -8.95 7.84 1.27
CA LEU A 95 -8.49 6.47 1.02
C LEU A 95 -7.61 5.95 2.15
N ARG A 96 -6.68 6.77 2.69
CA ARG A 96 -5.85 6.40 3.84
C ARG A 96 -6.71 6.04 5.04
N ALA A 97 -7.68 6.89 5.38
CA ALA A 97 -8.60 6.66 6.49
C ALA A 97 -9.42 5.38 6.28
N SER A 98 -9.91 5.17 5.05
CA SER A 98 -10.68 3.99 4.67
C SER A 98 -9.85 2.70 4.79
N HIS A 99 -8.63 2.66 4.25
CA HIS A 99 -7.72 1.51 4.42
C HIS A 99 -7.38 1.24 5.89
N THR A 100 -7.12 2.30 6.68
CA THR A 100 -6.86 2.17 8.12
C THR A 100 -8.03 1.52 8.85
N LEU A 101 -9.26 1.90 8.49
CA LEU A 101 -10.47 1.31 9.06
C LEU A 101 -10.58 -0.18 8.72
N VAL A 102 -10.38 -0.58 7.46
CA VAL A 102 -10.46 -2.00 7.06
C VAL A 102 -9.38 -2.83 7.76
N ALA A 103 -8.16 -2.30 7.88
CA ALA A 103 -7.09 -2.97 8.63
C ALA A 103 -7.50 -3.23 10.09
N GLN A 104 -8.11 -2.25 10.76
CA GLN A 104 -8.59 -2.41 12.12
C GLN A 104 -9.73 -3.44 12.22
N THR A 105 -10.66 -3.46 11.27
CA THR A 105 -11.71 -4.48 11.18
C THR A 105 -11.10 -5.88 11.02
N ALA A 106 -10.16 -6.05 10.09
CA ALA A 106 -9.48 -7.32 9.85
C ALA A 106 -8.74 -7.81 11.10
N ARG A 107 -8.00 -6.94 11.80
CA ARG A 107 -7.32 -7.29 13.06
C ARG A 107 -8.26 -7.74 14.17
N LYS A 108 -9.47 -7.18 14.26
CA LYS A 108 -10.48 -7.67 15.21
C LYS A 108 -10.93 -9.08 14.83
N GLY A 109 -11.07 -9.35 13.54
CA GLY A 109 -11.41 -10.67 13.03
C GLY A 109 -10.32 -11.71 13.22
N VAL A 110 -9.03 -11.35 13.11
CA VAL A 110 -7.90 -12.22 13.46
C VAL A 110 -8.05 -12.74 14.89
N LYS A 111 -8.22 -11.83 15.86
CA LYS A 111 -8.40 -12.21 17.28
C LYS A 111 -9.62 -13.09 17.50
N ALA A 112 -10.71 -12.83 16.79
CA ALA A 112 -11.93 -13.63 16.88
C ALA A 112 -11.73 -15.04 16.33
N ALA A 113 -10.99 -15.18 15.22
CA ALA A 113 -10.68 -16.44 14.58
C ALA A 113 -9.71 -17.28 15.42
N GLU A 114 -8.64 -16.68 15.94
CA GLU A 114 -7.68 -17.31 16.86
C GLU A 114 -8.39 -17.85 18.13
N GLY A 115 -9.35 -17.10 18.67
CA GLY A 115 -10.11 -17.51 19.86
C GLY A 115 -10.96 -18.77 19.68
N VAL A 116 -11.15 -19.25 18.44
CA VAL A 116 -11.88 -20.48 18.13
C VAL A 116 -11.06 -21.44 17.24
N ASP A 117 -9.74 -21.25 17.18
CA ASP A 117 -8.80 -22.07 16.41
C ASP A 117 -9.12 -22.15 14.89
N ASP A 118 -9.73 -21.08 14.34
CA ASP A 118 -9.97 -20.95 12.91
C ASP A 118 -8.73 -20.36 12.21
N VAL A 119 -7.71 -21.19 12.08
CA VAL A 119 -6.39 -20.81 11.53
C VAL A 119 -6.50 -20.23 10.12
N GLY A 120 -7.34 -20.81 9.26
CA GLY A 120 -7.48 -20.36 7.87
C GLY A 120 -8.11 -18.96 7.75
N THR A 121 -9.08 -18.62 8.61
CA THR A 121 -9.64 -17.27 8.62
C THR A 121 -8.67 -16.27 9.26
N ALA A 122 -7.95 -16.68 10.31
CA ALA A 122 -6.95 -15.85 10.96
C ALA A 122 -5.82 -15.48 9.99
N ASP A 123 -5.33 -16.43 9.20
CA ASP A 123 -4.29 -16.21 8.18
C ASP A 123 -4.76 -15.22 7.10
N LEU A 124 -5.93 -15.46 6.49
CA LEU A 124 -6.50 -14.57 5.48
C LEU A 124 -6.67 -13.15 6.00
N LEU A 125 -7.27 -12.97 7.18
CA LEU A 125 -7.50 -11.65 7.76
C LEU A 125 -6.20 -10.95 8.18
N THR A 126 -5.16 -11.72 8.53
CA THR A 126 -3.81 -11.17 8.77
C THR A 126 -3.21 -10.62 7.48
N ALA A 127 -3.26 -11.39 6.40
CA ALA A 127 -2.80 -10.94 5.09
C ALA A 127 -3.57 -9.70 4.61
N ARG A 128 -4.90 -9.68 4.80
CA ARG A 128 -5.72 -8.50 4.50
C ARG A 128 -5.30 -7.28 5.31
N SER A 129 -5.13 -7.42 6.63
CA SER A 129 -4.67 -6.33 7.50
C SER A 129 -3.36 -5.71 6.97
N GLN A 130 -2.37 -6.55 6.68
CA GLN A 130 -1.07 -6.10 6.18
C GLN A 130 -1.18 -5.36 4.84
N SER A 131 -2.02 -5.86 3.92
CA SER A 131 -2.26 -5.19 2.63
C SER A 131 -2.85 -3.79 2.82
N HIS A 132 -3.88 -3.66 3.67
CA HIS A 132 -4.48 -2.36 3.96
C HIS A 132 -3.54 -1.42 4.72
N GLU A 133 -2.73 -1.92 5.66
CA GLU A 133 -1.71 -1.13 6.37
C GLU A 133 -0.64 -0.60 5.40
N LYS A 134 -0.19 -1.43 4.46
CA LYS A 134 0.75 -1.02 3.40
C LYS A 134 0.15 0.07 2.51
N ALA A 135 -1.10 -0.10 2.07
CA ALA A 135 -1.80 0.91 1.28
C ALA A 135 -1.95 2.24 2.05
N ALA A 136 -2.33 2.17 3.33
CA ALA A 136 -2.44 3.34 4.20
C ALA A 136 -1.09 4.06 4.37
N TRP A 137 0.02 3.32 4.50
CA TRP A 137 1.37 3.89 4.54
C TRP A 137 1.76 4.60 3.23
N MET A 138 1.52 3.97 2.08
CA MET A 138 1.83 4.58 0.78
C MET A 138 1.05 5.89 0.58
N LEU A 139 -0.23 5.91 0.96
CA LEU A 139 -1.07 7.10 0.91
C LEU A 139 -0.65 8.16 1.93
N ALA A 140 -0.26 7.76 3.15
CA ALA A 140 0.26 8.67 4.16
C ALA A 140 1.54 9.37 3.68
N SER A 141 2.42 8.65 3.01
CA SER A 141 3.70 9.17 2.48
C SER A 141 3.51 10.25 1.41
N ILE A 142 2.34 10.29 0.75
CA ILE A 142 2.00 11.35 -0.23
C ILE A 142 1.55 12.64 0.48
N LEU A 143 0.99 12.52 1.68
CA LEU A 143 0.49 13.64 2.47
C LEU A 143 1.55 14.22 3.40
N GLU A 144 2.70 13.56 3.56
CA GLU A 144 3.80 14.14 4.33
C GLU A 144 4.33 15.37 3.59
N GLU A 145 4.27 16.51 4.25
CA GLU A 145 4.96 17.70 3.79
C GLU A 145 6.47 17.49 3.98
N GLU A 146 7.25 17.90 2.99
CA GLU A 146 8.70 17.99 3.15
C GLU A 146 8.97 18.94 4.33
N ALA A 147 9.71 18.49 5.34
CA ALA A 147 10.13 19.36 6.42
C ALA A 147 10.85 20.57 5.78
N ALA A 148 10.28 21.77 5.95
CA ALA A 148 10.86 22.97 5.41
C ALA A 148 12.36 22.99 5.77
N PRO A 149 13.27 23.24 4.81
CA PRO A 149 14.68 23.26 5.11
C PRO A 149 14.89 24.24 6.27
N ALA A 150 15.50 23.75 7.36
CA ALA A 150 15.75 24.55 8.55
C ALA A 150 16.27 25.91 8.10
N ALA A 151 15.57 26.98 8.47
CA ALA A 151 15.92 28.34 8.09
C ALA A 151 17.42 28.51 8.37
N LYS A 152 18.20 28.80 7.32
CA LYS A 152 19.65 29.03 7.46
C LYS A 152 19.82 30.05 8.57
N ALA A 153 20.51 29.66 9.64
CA ALA A 153 20.86 30.57 10.72
C ALA A 153 21.47 31.84 10.09
N PRO A 154 21.16 33.04 10.60
CA PRO A 154 21.71 34.28 10.06
C PRO A 154 23.23 34.12 9.98
N SER A 155 23.78 34.37 8.80
CA SER A 155 25.22 34.27 8.56
C SER A 155 25.93 35.25 9.48
N VAL A 156 26.45 34.75 10.61
CA VAL A 156 27.39 35.51 11.40
C VAL A 156 28.67 35.54 10.58
N SER A 157 28.97 36.69 10.01
CA SER A 157 30.23 36.92 9.29
C SER A 157 31.38 36.65 10.26
N PRO A 158 32.30 35.71 9.97
CA PRO A 158 33.41 35.46 10.88
C PRO A 158 34.32 36.69 10.93
N ALA A 159 34.61 37.18 12.13
CA ALA A 159 35.71 38.11 12.35
C ALA A 159 37.01 37.47 11.83
N ALA A 160 37.80 38.27 11.11
CA ALA A 160 39.00 37.82 10.41
C ALA A 160 39.99 37.10 11.35
N PRO A 161 40.56 35.95 10.95
CA PRO A 161 41.56 35.27 11.77
C PRO A 161 42.94 35.92 11.61
N ALA A 162 43.64 36.09 12.73
CA ALA A 162 45.05 36.48 12.75
C ALA A 162 45.92 35.42 12.05
N LYS A 163 46.83 35.89 11.19
CA LYS A 163 47.74 35.06 10.38
C LYS A 163 48.65 34.19 11.25
N LYS A 164 48.64 32.87 11.03
CA LYS A 164 49.77 31.98 11.38
C LYS A 164 50.26 31.26 10.12
N ALA A 165 51.59 31.23 9.99
CA ALA A 165 52.33 30.75 8.83
C ALA A 165 52.14 29.25 8.57
N ALA A 166 52.02 28.90 7.29
CA ALA A 166 51.85 27.53 6.80
C ALA A 166 53.18 26.75 6.75
N LYS A 167 53.09 25.43 6.96
CA LYS A 167 54.10 24.44 6.52
C LYS A 167 53.48 23.58 5.41
N PRO A 168 54.22 23.23 4.35
CA PRO A 168 53.65 22.51 3.21
C PRO A 168 53.49 21.01 3.49
N ALA A 169 52.40 20.42 2.98
CA ALA A 169 52.13 18.99 2.97
C ALA A 169 52.64 18.33 1.67
N PRO A 170 53.00 17.04 1.69
CA PRO A 170 53.49 16.32 0.51
C PRO A 170 52.36 15.89 -0.44
N LYS A 171 52.70 15.72 -1.73
CA LYS A 171 51.80 15.42 -2.85
C LYS A 171 51.25 13.98 -2.79
N ALA A 172 49.95 13.84 -3.05
CA ALA A 172 49.27 12.55 -3.22
C ALA A 172 49.45 12.02 -4.66
N GLU A 173 49.77 10.73 -4.78
CA GLU A 173 49.92 9.99 -6.03
C GLU A 173 48.60 9.27 -6.37
N ALA A 174 48.21 9.28 -7.65
CA ALA A 174 46.91 8.78 -8.11
C ALA A 174 46.93 7.25 -8.30
N VAL A 175 46.07 6.52 -7.58
CA VAL A 175 45.83 5.09 -7.80
C VAL A 175 44.73 4.92 -8.85
N LYS A 176 45.07 4.30 -9.99
CA LYS A 176 44.12 3.92 -11.04
C LYS A 176 43.31 2.70 -10.60
N SER A 177 41.98 2.84 -10.63
CA SER A 177 41.02 1.74 -10.42
C SER A 177 40.83 0.96 -11.73
N THR A 178 41.07 -0.36 -11.70
CA THR A 178 40.68 -1.30 -12.76
C THR A 178 39.62 -2.25 -12.19
N ALA A 179 38.38 -2.09 -12.66
CA ALA A 179 37.28 -3.02 -12.38
C ALA A 179 37.25 -4.16 -13.42
N PRO A 180 37.01 -5.42 -13.04
CA PRO A 180 36.87 -6.53 -13.98
C PRO A 180 35.48 -6.59 -14.63
N LYS A 181 35.45 -7.04 -15.88
CA LYS A 181 34.26 -7.14 -16.74
C LYS A 181 33.49 -8.44 -16.43
N VAL A 182 32.25 -8.33 -15.98
CA VAL A 182 31.35 -9.48 -15.75
C VAL A 182 30.77 -9.95 -17.09
N ALA A 183 30.86 -11.25 -17.37
CA ALA A 183 30.28 -11.87 -18.56
C ALA A 183 28.84 -12.35 -18.27
N THR A 184 27.90 -11.98 -19.14
CA THR A 184 26.50 -12.45 -19.11
C THR A 184 26.35 -13.79 -19.86
N PRO A 185 25.61 -14.79 -19.33
CA PRO A 185 25.34 -16.02 -20.07
C PRO A 185 24.22 -15.86 -21.10
N LYS A 186 24.35 -16.59 -22.21
CA LYS A 186 23.43 -16.64 -23.36
C LYS A 186 22.23 -17.57 -23.07
N PRO A 187 20.99 -17.27 -23.52
CA PRO A 187 19.82 -18.10 -23.23
C PRO A 187 19.81 -19.40 -24.05
N ALA A 188 19.34 -20.47 -23.43
CA ALA A 188 19.18 -21.79 -24.03
C ALA A 188 17.93 -21.87 -24.93
N ALA A 189 18.06 -22.53 -26.09
CA ALA A 189 17.01 -22.70 -27.08
C ALA A 189 15.93 -23.72 -26.62
N ALA A 190 14.66 -23.32 -26.71
CA ALA A 190 13.51 -24.18 -26.43
C ALA A 190 13.29 -25.22 -27.56
N LYS A 191 13.39 -26.51 -27.22
CA LYS A 191 12.95 -27.60 -28.12
C LYS A 191 11.43 -27.71 -28.10
N ARG A 192 10.78 -27.38 -29.23
CA ARG A 192 9.36 -27.68 -29.47
C ARG A 192 9.20 -29.20 -29.70
N ARG A 193 8.47 -29.88 -28.81
CA ARG A 193 7.95 -31.24 -29.05
C ARG A 193 6.75 -31.13 -29.99
N ARG A 194 6.84 -31.76 -31.16
CA ARG A 194 5.69 -32.12 -31.99
C ARG A 194 4.95 -33.26 -31.28
N VAL A 195 3.65 -33.09 -31.04
CA VAL A 195 2.74 -34.19 -30.72
C VAL A 195 2.20 -34.71 -32.06
N ALA A 196 2.33 -36.00 -32.29
CA ALA A 196 1.66 -36.73 -33.35
C ALA A 196 0.63 -37.65 -32.68
N GLY A 197 -0.58 -37.70 -33.23
CA GLY A 197 -1.70 -38.51 -32.74
C GLY A 197 -2.96 -37.67 -32.66
#